data_AF-A0A2E1YFG9-F1
#
_entry.id   AF-A0A2E1YFG9-F1
#
_cell.length_a   1.000
_cell.length_b   1.000
_cell.length_c   1.000
_cell.angle_alpha   90.00
_cell.angle_beta   90.00
_cell.angle_gamma   90.00
#
_symmetry.space_group_name_H-M   'P 1'
#
loop_
_entity.id
_entity.type
_entity.pdbx_description
1 polymer ?
#
loop_
_entity_poly.entity_id
_entity_poly.type
_entity_poly.pdbx_seq_one_letter_code
_entity_poly.pdbx_strand_id
1 'polypeptide(L)'
;LFEVAGLPEESMFAAVGALGDLNGDNLGDFILVMIAFLFVDIFDTSGTLYSVGRQAGFVDENDELENSDEAFMADAAATVAGALAGTSTTTTYIESGAGVEEGGRTGLTAVVVGVLMLSGLLFAGLFKAIPAFAAAPALVIVGAMMMKQAGDINWNDKEMAIPAFITMVLMPFTYSIADGIAWGLISYVAIKIGMGKMDKLNPVVNVLAVLMLMFYVGPGDQSTFDWLLSFIF
;
A
#
# COMPACT_ATOMS: atom_id res chain seq x y z
N LEU A 1 12.43 6.61 30.81
CA LEU A 1 12.82 5.35 30.15
C LEU A 1 11.60 4.47 29.97
N PHE A 2 10.93 4.08 31.06
CA PHE A 2 9.57 3.53 31.00
C PHE A 2 8.57 4.66 31.18
N GLU A 3 7.93 5.05 30.09
CA GLU A 3 6.82 5.99 30.04
C GLU A 3 5.75 5.30 29.22
N VAL A 4 4.54 5.18 29.78
CA VAL A 4 3.43 4.57 29.05
C VAL A 4 2.96 5.60 28.04
N ALA A 5 2.98 5.25 26.76
CA ALA A 5 2.43 6.09 25.71
C ALA A 5 0.97 6.47 26.05
N GLY A 6 0.68 7.77 26.09
CA GLY A 6 -0.68 8.26 26.21
C GLY A 6 -1.51 7.89 24.99
N LEU A 7 -2.84 7.93 25.13
CA LEU A 7 -3.72 7.76 23.98
C LEU A 7 -3.53 8.93 23.00
N PRO A 8 -3.62 8.69 21.68
CA PRO A 8 -3.51 9.75 20.70
C PRO A 8 -4.78 10.62 20.68
N GLU A 9 -4.88 11.58 21.60
CA GLU A 9 -6.09 12.38 21.82
C GLU A 9 -6.54 13.17 20.59
N GLU A 10 -5.61 13.61 19.72
CA GLU A 10 -5.94 14.38 18.52
C GLU A 10 -6.41 13.52 17.34
N SER A 11 -5.83 12.32 17.16
CA SER A 11 -6.12 11.48 15.99
C SER A 11 -7.14 10.38 16.28
N MET A 12 -7.34 10.00 17.54
CA MET A 12 -8.33 8.99 17.91
C MET A 12 -9.73 9.49 17.56
N PHE A 13 -10.48 8.68 16.81
CA PHE A 13 -11.78 9.03 16.23
C PHE A 13 -11.79 10.27 15.31
N ALA A 14 -10.63 10.84 14.96
CA ALA A 14 -10.57 11.98 14.04
C ALA A 14 -11.18 11.65 12.68
N ALA A 15 -11.10 10.39 12.23
CA ALA A 15 -11.74 9.92 11.01
C ALA A 15 -13.27 10.13 11.04
N VAL A 16 -13.93 9.97 12.19
CA VAL A 16 -15.37 10.20 12.34
C VAL A 16 -15.71 11.69 12.26
N GLY A 17 -14.89 12.54 12.89
CA GLY A 17 -15.03 13.99 12.80
C GLY A 17 -14.81 14.51 11.38
N ALA A 18 -13.76 14.01 10.70
CA ALA A 18 -13.43 14.39 9.33
C ALA A 18 -14.55 14.07 8.34
N LEU A 19 -15.28 12.97 8.52
CA LEU A 19 -16.47 12.66 7.71
C LEU A 19 -17.62 13.65 7.92
N GLY A 20 -17.73 14.24 9.11
CA GLY A 20 -18.73 15.27 9.43
C GLY A 20 -18.39 16.66 8.88
N ASP A 21 -17.10 16.93 8.64
CA ASP A 21 -16.60 18.19 8.07
C ASP A 21 -16.62 18.21 6.52
N LEU A 22 -17.10 17.13 5.88
CA LEU A 22 -17.26 17.05 4.43
C LEU A 22 -18.43 17.94 3.98
N ASN A 23 -18.12 18.90 3.11
CA ASN A 23 -19.04 19.84 2.47
C ASN A 23 -18.77 19.87 0.95
N GLY A 24 -19.60 20.57 0.18
CA GLY A 24 -19.45 20.65 -1.29
C GLY A 24 -18.06 21.14 -1.77
N ASP A 25 -17.38 21.95 -0.95
CA ASP A 25 -16.09 22.55 -1.31
C ASP A 25 -14.89 21.61 -1.16
N ASN A 26 -14.94 20.62 -0.25
CA ASN A 26 -13.83 19.70 0.02
C ASN A 26 -14.15 18.24 -0.36
N LEU A 27 -15.38 17.95 -0.77
CA LEU A 27 -15.81 16.60 -1.16
C LEU A 27 -15.02 16.07 -2.38
N GLY A 28 -14.73 16.94 -3.35
CA GLY A 28 -13.93 16.58 -4.54
C GLY A 28 -12.53 16.12 -4.16
N ASP A 29 -11.80 16.97 -3.42
CA ASP A 29 -10.45 16.66 -2.93
C ASP A 29 -10.44 15.41 -2.04
N PHE A 30 -11.44 15.26 -1.15
CA PHE A 30 -11.56 14.08 -0.30
C PHE A 30 -11.74 12.80 -1.13
N ILE A 31 -12.64 12.80 -2.11
CA ILE A 31 -12.87 11.64 -2.99
C ILE A 31 -11.60 11.30 -3.76
N LEU A 32 -10.89 12.30 -4.28
CA LEU A 32 -9.63 12.10 -5.01
C LEU A 32 -8.56 11.45 -4.13
N VAL A 33 -8.32 12.01 -2.95
CA VAL A 33 -7.34 11.47 -1.99
C VAL A 33 -7.74 10.07 -1.55
N MET A 34 -9.02 9.85 -1.25
CA MET A 34 -9.56 8.54 -0.86
C MET A 34 -9.33 7.50 -1.96
N ILE A 35 -9.61 7.82 -3.22
CA ILE A 35 -9.40 6.92 -4.36
C ILE A 35 -7.91 6.61 -4.52
N ALA A 36 -7.03 7.60 -4.42
CA ALA A 36 -5.59 7.40 -4.52
C ALA A 36 -5.07 6.47 -3.41
N PHE A 37 -5.44 6.72 -2.14
CA PHE A 37 -5.04 5.87 -1.02
C PHE A 37 -5.65 4.47 -1.08
N LEU A 38 -6.90 4.34 -1.53
CA LEU A 38 -7.54 3.03 -1.72
C LEU A 38 -6.72 2.16 -2.68
N PHE A 39 -6.23 2.73 -3.79
CA PHE A 39 -5.42 1.95 -4.72
C PHE A 39 -4.05 1.61 -4.16
N VAL A 40 -3.38 2.56 -3.51
CA VAL A 40 -2.10 2.28 -2.83
C VAL A 40 -2.28 1.15 -1.82
N ASP A 41 -3.32 1.22 -0.98
CA ASP A 41 -3.62 0.22 0.05
C ASP A 41 -3.90 -1.16 -0.56
N ILE A 42 -4.74 -1.25 -1.61
CA ILE A 42 -4.99 -2.51 -2.30
C ILE A 42 -3.70 -3.11 -2.87
N PHE A 43 -2.84 -2.30 -3.50
CA PHE A 43 -1.60 -2.80 -4.09
C PHE A 43 -0.56 -3.19 -3.04
N ASP A 44 -0.44 -2.42 -1.97
CA ASP A 44 0.43 -2.72 -0.84
C ASP A 44 0.01 -4.02 -0.17
N THR A 45 -1.27 -4.16 0.18
CA THR A 45 -1.83 -5.38 0.77
C THR A 45 -1.71 -6.57 -0.17
N SER A 46 -2.07 -6.42 -1.46
CA SER A 46 -1.95 -7.52 -2.43
C SER A 46 -0.50 -8.00 -2.60
N GLY A 47 0.44 -7.07 -2.73
CA GLY A 47 1.85 -7.39 -2.92
C GLY A 47 2.49 -8.01 -1.68
N THR A 48 2.19 -7.48 -0.50
CA THR A 48 2.70 -7.98 0.78
C THR A 48 2.06 -9.32 1.14
N LEU A 49 0.74 -9.49 1.03
CA LEU A 49 0.05 -10.76 1.26
C LEU A 49 0.55 -11.85 0.32
N TYR A 50 0.63 -11.57 -0.99
CA TYR A 50 1.10 -12.56 -1.95
C TYR A 50 2.55 -12.97 -1.67
N SER A 51 3.44 -12.00 -1.43
CA SER A 51 4.87 -12.29 -1.21
C SER A 51 5.14 -13.03 0.11
N VAL A 52 4.47 -12.66 1.20
CA VAL A 52 4.60 -13.36 2.50
C VAL A 52 3.87 -14.70 2.44
N GLY A 53 2.69 -14.76 1.83
CA GLY A 53 1.91 -15.98 1.61
C GLY A 53 2.70 -17.02 0.81
N ARG A 54 3.39 -16.59 -0.26
CA ARG A 54 4.28 -17.44 -1.04
C ARG A 54 5.45 -17.99 -0.22
N GLN A 55 6.06 -17.18 0.64
CA GLN A 55 7.13 -17.62 1.56
C GLN A 55 6.59 -18.60 2.62
N ALA A 56 5.35 -18.43 3.05
CA ALA A 56 4.70 -19.29 4.04
C ALA A 56 4.17 -20.61 3.45
N GLY A 57 4.05 -20.69 2.12
CA GLY A 57 3.50 -21.84 1.40
C GLY A 57 1.97 -21.83 1.32
N PHE A 58 1.35 -20.65 1.29
CA PHE A 58 -0.10 -20.43 1.14
C PHE A 58 -0.50 -19.99 -0.28
N VAL A 59 0.40 -20.13 -1.25
CA VAL A 59 0.08 -19.89 -2.67
C VAL A 59 0.03 -21.24 -3.36
N ASP A 60 -1.07 -21.50 -4.06
CA ASP A 60 -1.37 -22.78 -4.70
C ASP A 60 -0.64 -22.95 -6.05
N GLU A 61 -0.86 -24.09 -6.72
CA GLU A 61 -0.26 -24.40 -8.02
C GLU A 61 -0.74 -23.48 -9.17
N ASN A 62 -1.83 -22.74 -8.97
CA ASN A 62 -2.40 -21.80 -9.92
C ASN A 62 -1.91 -20.36 -9.70
N ASP A 63 -0.93 -20.15 -8.81
CA ASP A 63 -0.46 -18.83 -8.37
C ASP A 63 -1.55 -18.02 -7.62
N GLU A 64 -2.52 -18.69 -7.00
CA GLU A 64 -3.58 -18.07 -6.21
C GLU A 64 -3.30 -18.19 -4.71
N LEU A 65 -3.54 -17.10 -3.98
CA LEU A 65 -3.42 -17.07 -2.52
C LEU A 65 -4.61 -17.79 -1.88
N GLU A 66 -4.33 -18.78 -1.03
CA GLU A 66 -5.36 -19.49 -0.27
C GLU A 66 -6.15 -18.54 0.64
N ASN A 67 -7.48 -18.62 0.60
CA ASN A 67 -8.39 -17.77 1.40
C ASN A 67 -8.11 -16.27 1.23
N SER A 68 -7.87 -15.86 -0.02
CA SER A 68 -7.57 -14.46 -0.36
C SER A 68 -8.68 -13.50 0.09
N ASP A 69 -9.95 -13.86 -0.11
CA ASP A 69 -11.09 -13.05 0.34
C ASP A 69 -11.06 -12.79 1.85
N GLU A 70 -10.80 -13.82 2.66
CA GLU A 70 -10.67 -13.70 4.11
C GLU A 70 -9.44 -12.87 4.51
N ALA A 71 -8.33 -13.01 3.79
CA ALA A 71 -7.11 -12.23 4.03
C ALA A 71 -7.34 -10.73 3.76
N PHE A 72 -7.94 -10.38 2.62
CA PHE A 72 -8.31 -9.00 2.30
C PHE A 72 -9.36 -8.44 3.25
N MET A 73 -10.32 -9.25 3.71
CA MET A 73 -11.30 -8.83 4.70
C MET A 73 -10.66 -8.54 6.07
N ALA A 74 -9.68 -9.36 6.48
CA ALA A 74 -8.94 -9.13 7.72
C ALA A 74 -8.11 -7.85 7.67
N ASP A 75 -7.46 -7.59 6.53
CA ASP A 75 -6.71 -6.36 6.28
C ASP A 75 -7.62 -5.12 6.31
N ALA A 76 -8.73 -5.14 5.55
CA ALA A 76 -9.70 -4.05 5.56
C ALA A 76 -10.28 -3.78 6.96
N ALA A 77 -10.59 -4.83 7.73
CA ALA A 77 -11.05 -4.69 9.10
C ALA A 77 -9.98 -4.07 10.01
N ALA A 78 -8.71 -4.46 9.86
CA ALA A 78 -7.59 -3.89 10.58
C ALA A 78 -7.37 -2.42 10.21
N THR A 79 -7.50 -2.05 8.93
CA THR A 79 -7.37 -0.68 8.44
C THR A 79 -8.44 0.23 9.01
N VAL A 80 -9.71 -0.22 8.99
CA VAL A 80 -10.83 0.53 9.59
C VAL A 80 -10.64 0.68 11.11
N ALA A 81 -10.27 -0.40 11.81
CA ALA A 81 -10.00 -0.35 13.24
C ALA A 81 -8.81 0.57 13.57
N GLY A 82 -7.76 0.56 12.75
CA GLY A 82 -6.58 1.41 12.87
C GLY A 82 -6.92 2.89 12.68
N ALA A 83 -7.70 3.22 11.65
CA ALA A 83 -8.16 4.59 11.39
C ALA A 83 -8.98 5.14 12.57
N LEU A 84 -9.84 4.33 13.18
CA LEU A 84 -10.59 4.72 14.39
C LEU A 84 -9.68 4.92 15.61
N ALA A 85 -8.62 4.12 15.72
CA ALA A 85 -7.61 4.26 16.76
C ALA A 85 -6.64 5.44 16.51
N GLY A 86 -6.75 6.14 15.37
CA GLY A 86 -5.94 7.30 15.03
C GLY A 86 -4.55 6.97 14.49
N THR A 87 -4.37 5.77 13.91
CA THR A 87 -3.14 5.38 13.20
C THR A 87 -3.31 5.49 11.68
N SER A 88 -2.20 5.44 10.94
CA SER A 88 -2.20 5.26 9.48
C SER A 88 -2.82 3.91 9.07
N THR A 89 -3.01 3.70 7.77
CA THR A 89 -3.44 2.41 7.21
C THR A 89 -2.56 1.29 7.76
N THR A 90 -3.20 0.18 8.13
CA THR A 90 -2.52 -1.01 8.64
C THR A 90 -2.50 -2.03 7.51
N THR A 91 -1.35 -2.63 7.27
CA THR A 91 -1.20 -3.61 6.18
C THR A 91 -0.30 -4.74 6.64
N THR A 92 -0.20 -5.80 5.84
CA THR A 92 0.72 -6.90 6.13
C THR A 92 2.17 -6.49 5.92
N TYR A 93 3.02 -6.81 6.90
CA TYR A 93 4.44 -6.45 6.85
C TYR A 93 5.23 -7.48 6.05
N ILE A 94 6.02 -7.01 5.09
CA ILE A 94 6.92 -7.86 4.31
C ILE A 94 7.99 -8.52 5.18
N GLU A 95 8.35 -7.87 6.28
CA GLU A 95 9.27 -8.35 7.30
C GLU A 95 8.75 -9.61 8.01
N SER A 96 7.44 -9.87 7.94
CA SER A 96 6.85 -11.12 8.44
C SER A 96 7.46 -12.35 7.76
N GLY A 97 8.03 -12.19 6.56
CA GLY A 97 8.82 -13.22 5.90
C GLY A 97 9.93 -13.82 6.77
N ALA A 98 10.64 -12.99 7.56
CA ALA A 98 11.65 -13.48 8.49
C ALA A 98 11.05 -14.35 9.61
N GLY A 99 9.86 -13.99 10.11
CA GLY A 99 9.13 -14.80 11.07
C GLY A 99 8.65 -16.13 10.47
N VAL A 100 8.25 -16.11 9.19
CA VAL A 100 7.84 -17.29 8.43
C VAL A 100 9.02 -18.24 8.16
N GLU A 101 10.20 -17.71 7.84
CA GLU A 101 11.45 -18.47 7.67
C GLU A 101 11.84 -19.19 8.97
N GLU A 102 11.61 -18.57 10.14
CA GLU A 102 11.81 -19.17 11.47
C GLU A 102 10.66 -20.12 11.89
N GLY A 103 9.68 -20.38 11.00
CA GLY A 103 8.60 -21.34 11.22
C GLY A 103 7.28 -20.76 11.74
N GLY A 104 7.17 -19.45 11.88
CA GLY A 104 5.97 -18.74 12.29
C GLY A 104 4.89 -18.70 11.20
N ARG A 105 4.04 -19.73 11.12
CA ARG A 105 3.03 -19.88 10.05
C ARG A 105 1.58 -19.97 10.55
N THR A 106 1.33 -19.52 11.77
CA THR A 106 0.00 -19.63 12.40
C THR A 106 -0.53 -18.27 12.84
N GLY A 107 -1.85 -18.10 12.88
CA GLY A 107 -2.48 -16.89 13.42
C GLY A 107 -2.08 -16.59 14.87
N LEU A 108 -1.78 -17.63 15.68
CA LEU A 108 -1.23 -17.43 17.02
C LEU A 108 0.11 -16.70 17.00
N THR A 109 0.95 -16.95 16.00
CA THR A 109 2.22 -16.22 15.82
C THR A 109 1.93 -14.73 15.62
N ALA A 110 0.99 -14.40 14.73
CA ALA A 110 0.59 -13.01 14.49
C ALA A 110 0.03 -12.34 15.75
N VAL A 111 -0.82 -13.03 16.53
CA VAL A 111 -1.35 -12.52 17.80
C VAL A 111 -0.24 -12.27 18.82
N VAL A 112 0.70 -13.20 18.97
CA VAL A 112 1.83 -13.05 19.90
C VAL A 112 2.71 -11.87 19.50
N VAL A 113 3.05 -11.75 18.20
CA VAL A 113 3.81 -10.62 17.67
C VAL A 113 3.07 -9.30 17.92
N GLY A 114 1.76 -9.26 17.68
CA GLY A 114 0.92 -8.09 17.96
C GLY A 114 0.93 -7.69 19.44
N VAL A 115 0.80 -8.65 20.35
CA VAL A 115 0.88 -8.41 21.80
C VAL A 115 2.26 -7.90 22.21
N LEU A 116 3.33 -8.46 21.65
CA LEU A 116 4.70 -8.01 21.90
C LEU A 116 4.92 -6.59 21.36
N MET A 117 4.39 -6.26 20.18
CA MET A 117 4.44 -4.89 19.64
C MET A 117 3.66 -3.90 20.51
N LEU A 118 2.47 -4.29 21.00
CA LEU A 118 1.72 -3.49 21.97
C LEU A 118 2.50 -3.27 23.27
N SER A 119 3.23 -4.29 23.75
CA SER A 119 4.11 -4.16 24.92
C SER A 119 5.25 -3.16 24.70
N GLY A 120 5.60 -2.90 23.44
CA GLY A 120 6.53 -1.85 23.02
C GLY A 120 6.12 -0.45 23.50
N LEU A 121 4.83 -0.19 23.71
CA LEU A 121 4.34 1.10 24.23
C LEU A 121 4.87 1.42 25.64
N LEU A 122 5.29 0.42 26.42
CA LEU A 122 5.96 0.61 27.71
C LEU A 122 7.38 1.20 27.56
N PHE A 123 7.99 0.97 26.40
CA PHE A 123 9.32 1.44 26.02
C PHE A 123 9.26 2.71 25.16
N ALA A 124 8.11 3.38 25.04
CA ALA A 124 7.97 4.59 24.23
C ALA A 124 8.99 5.67 24.60
N GLY A 125 9.27 5.86 25.89
CA GLY A 125 10.30 6.79 26.37
C GLY A 125 11.73 6.40 25.97
N LEU A 126 12.01 5.10 25.77
CA LEU A 126 13.29 4.64 25.22
C LEU A 126 13.38 4.94 23.72
N PHE A 127 12.31 4.65 22.95
CA PHE A 127 12.29 4.90 21.51
C PHE A 127 12.41 6.38 21.17
N LYS A 128 11.75 7.27 21.92
CA LYS A 128 11.88 8.73 21.77
C LYS A 128 13.30 9.25 22.05
N ALA A 129 14.09 8.54 22.85
CA ALA A 129 15.46 8.92 23.16
C ALA A 129 16.46 8.55 22.04
N ILE A 130 16.06 7.71 21.08
CA ILE A 130 16.90 7.32 19.95
C ILE A 130 16.99 8.50 18.98
N PRO A 131 18.21 9.01 18.68
CA PRO A 131 18.35 10.10 17.71
C PRO A 131 17.93 9.67 16.31
N ALA A 132 17.27 10.57 15.57
CA ALA A 132 16.81 10.27 14.20
C ALA A 132 17.95 9.84 13.25
N PHE A 133 19.16 10.38 13.43
CA PHE A 133 20.32 9.98 12.62
C PHE A 133 20.75 8.51 12.85
N ALA A 134 20.40 7.91 14.00
CA ALA A 134 20.69 6.50 14.28
C ALA A 134 19.70 5.57 13.56
N ALA A 135 18.50 6.03 13.25
CA ALA A 135 17.50 5.28 12.47
C ALA A 135 17.84 5.24 10.97
N ALA A 136 18.47 6.29 10.43
CA ALA A 136 18.80 6.40 9.01
C ALA A 136 19.57 5.17 8.44
N PRO A 137 20.68 4.69 9.02
CA PRO A 137 21.38 3.51 8.50
C PRO A 137 20.55 2.23 8.60
N ALA A 138 19.69 2.10 9.62
CA ALA A 138 18.78 0.96 9.74
C ALA A 138 17.77 0.96 8.59
N LEU A 139 17.19 2.12 8.25
CA LEU A 139 16.26 2.25 7.12
C LEU A 139 16.93 1.95 5.78
N VAL A 140 18.19 2.32 5.58
CA VAL A 140 18.95 1.96 4.37
C VAL A 140 19.12 0.45 4.24
N ILE A 141 19.43 -0.24 5.34
CA ILE A 141 19.57 -1.70 5.36
C ILE A 141 18.21 -2.37 5.09
N VAL A 142 17.14 -1.89 5.73
CA VAL A 142 15.77 -2.40 5.50
C VAL A 142 15.38 -2.23 4.03
N GLY A 143 15.60 -1.05 3.44
CA GLY A 143 15.34 -0.81 2.02
C GLY A 143 16.16 -1.74 1.11
N ALA A 144 17.44 -1.97 1.44
CA ALA A 144 18.28 -2.91 0.69
C ALA A 144 17.78 -4.36 0.79
N MET A 145 17.22 -4.77 1.93
CA MET A 145 16.61 -6.08 2.11
C MET A 145 15.31 -6.21 1.32
N MET A 146 14.48 -5.17 1.27
CA MET A 146 13.24 -5.15 0.48
C MET A 146 13.52 -5.28 -1.03
N MET A 147 14.64 -4.75 -1.53
CA MET A 147 15.05 -4.89 -2.93
C MET A 147 15.31 -6.34 -3.37
N LYS A 148 15.46 -7.30 -2.45
CA LYS A 148 15.58 -8.73 -2.79
C LYS A 148 14.40 -9.21 -3.65
N GLN A 149 13.19 -8.72 -3.39
CA GLN A 149 11.97 -9.09 -4.13
C GLN A 149 11.98 -8.58 -5.56
N ALA A 150 12.70 -7.49 -5.85
CA ALA A 150 12.89 -7.04 -7.24
C ALA A 150 13.63 -8.09 -8.08
N GLY A 151 14.33 -9.05 -7.45
CA GLY A 151 14.95 -10.20 -8.10
C GLY A 151 13.96 -11.22 -8.66
N ASP A 152 12.72 -11.28 -8.14
CA ASP A 152 11.69 -12.21 -8.60
C ASP A 152 10.98 -11.73 -9.87
N ILE A 153 11.22 -10.47 -10.27
CA ILE A 153 10.68 -9.89 -11.50
C ILE A 153 11.37 -10.56 -12.70
N ASN A 154 10.57 -11.00 -13.69
CA ASN A 154 11.11 -11.54 -14.92
C ASN A 154 11.67 -10.42 -15.81
N TRP A 155 12.91 -10.03 -15.55
CA TRP A 155 13.65 -8.98 -16.25
C TRP A 155 13.89 -9.25 -17.75
N ASN A 156 13.75 -10.51 -18.18
CA ASN A 156 13.89 -10.87 -19.60
C ASN A 156 12.61 -10.57 -20.40
N ASP A 157 11.46 -10.48 -19.74
CA ASP A 157 10.20 -10.09 -20.39
C ASP A 157 10.06 -8.56 -20.38
N LYS A 158 10.23 -7.94 -21.55
CA LYS A 158 10.11 -6.48 -21.71
C LYS A 158 8.72 -5.96 -21.37
N GLU A 159 7.68 -6.80 -21.48
CA GLU A 159 6.31 -6.44 -21.10
C GLU A 159 6.15 -6.22 -19.59
N MET A 160 7.02 -6.82 -18.78
CA MET A 160 7.02 -6.69 -17.32
C MET A 160 8.18 -5.83 -16.81
N ALA A 161 9.36 -5.94 -17.43
CA ALA A 161 10.57 -5.24 -17.02
C ALA A 161 10.46 -3.72 -17.15
N ILE A 162 9.86 -3.22 -18.24
CA ILE A 162 9.72 -1.77 -18.47
C ILE A 162 8.76 -1.15 -17.44
N PRO A 163 7.53 -1.68 -17.23
CA PRO A 163 6.64 -1.17 -16.19
C PRO A 163 7.25 -1.22 -14.79
N ALA A 164 7.85 -2.35 -14.42
CA ALA A 164 8.50 -2.50 -13.12
C ALA A 164 9.61 -1.46 -12.90
N PHE A 165 10.42 -1.19 -13.93
CA PHE A 165 11.45 -0.16 -13.87
C PHE A 165 10.85 1.24 -13.70
N ILE A 166 9.82 1.58 -14.47
CA ILE A 166 9.10 2.86 -14.37
C ILE A 166 8.54 3.04 -12.97
N THR A 167 7.87 2.01 -12.42
CA THR A 167 7.34 2.02 -11.06
C THR A 167 8.41 2.36 -10.03
N MET A 168 9.53 1.61 -10.03
CA MET A 168 10.59 1.78 -9.04
C MET A 168 11.30 3.14 -9.12
N VAL A 169 11.50 3.68 -10.32
CA VAL A 169 12.23 4.94 -10.52
C VAL A 169 11.35 6.15 -10.25
N LEU A 170 10.06 6.08 -10.59
CA LEU A 170 9.17 7.22 -10.39
C LEU A 170 8.85 7.44 -8.91
N MET A 171 8.68 6.40 -8.09
CA MET A 171 8.42 6.57 -6.64
C MET A 171 9.35 7.59 -5.95
N PRO A 172 10.70 7.46 -6.03
CA PRO A 172 11.60 8.43 -5.41
C PRO A 172 11.68 9.76 -6.17
N PHE A 173 11.46 9.78 -7.48
CA PHE A 173 11.55 11.01 -8.28
C PHE A 173 10.32 11.91 -8.18
N THR A 174 9.15 11.32 -7.95
CA THR A 174 7.90 12.05 -7.69
C THR A 174 7.67 12.30 -6.20
N TYR A 175 8.49 11.71 -5.33
CA TYR A 175 8.28 11.68 -3.88
C TYR A 175 6.91 11.11 -3.49
N SER A 176 6.33 10.25 -4.34
CA SER A 176 4.99 9.71 -4.21
C SER A 176 4.94 8.25 -4.67
N ILE A 177 4.64 7.35 -3.72
CA ILE A 177 4.45 5.93 -4.00
C ILE A 177 3.28 5.74 -4.98
N ALA A 178 2.19 6.49 -4.75
CA ALA A 178 1.00 6.47 -5.59
C ALA A 178 1.32 6.79 -7.05
N ASP A 179 2.12 7.85 -7.30
CA ASP A 179 2.51 8.23 -8.66
C ASP A 179 3.36 7.17 -9.33
N GLY A 180 4.28 6.55 -8.58
CA GLY A 180 5.11 5.46 -9.10
C GLY A 180 4.27 4.25 -9.52
N ILE A 181 3.36 3.79 -8.65
CA ILE A 181 2.44 2.68 -8.96
C ILE A 181 1.57 3.03 -10.16
N ALA A 182 1.03 4.25 -10.21
CA ALA A 182 0.11 4.66 -11.25
C ALA A 182 0.75 4.69 -12.64
N TRP A 183 1.91 5.36 -12.77
CA TRP A 183 2.64 5.39 -14.04
C TRP A 183 3.17 4.01 -14.44
N GLY A 184 3.53 3.17 -13.45
CA GLY A 184 3.82 1.76 -13.66
C GLY A 184 2.67 1.01 -14.34
N LEU A 185 1.48 1.07 -13.76
CA LEU A 185 0.28 0.39 -14.27
C LEU A 185 -0.15 0.93 -15.65
N ILE A 186 -0.15 2.26 -15.82
CA ILE A 186 -0.44 2.90 -17.10
C ILE A 186 0.53 2.41 -18.18
N SER A 187 1.82 2.36 -17.88
CA SER A 187 2.83 1.89 -18.83
C SER A 187 2.64 0.41 -19.18
N TYR A 188 2.28 -0.44 -18.22
CA TYR A 188 1.97 -1.86 -18.45
C TYR A 188 0.81 -2.04 -19.44
N VAL A 189 -0.31 -1.34 -19.19
CA VAL A 189 -1.48 -1.39 -20.08
C VAL A 189 -1.15 -0.81 -21.45
N ALA A 190 -0.44 0.33 -21.53
CA ALA A 190 -0.04 0.95 -22.79
C ALA A 190 0.86 0.02 -23.64
N ILE A 191 1.81 -0.68 -23.02
CA ILE A 191 2.68 -1.65 -23.72
C ILE A 191 1.86 -2.83 -24.26
N LYS A 192 0.98 -3.41 -23.44
CA LYS A 192 0.13 -4.54 -23.85
C LYS A 192 -0.82 -4.16 -24.98
N ILE A 193 -1.39 -2.96 -24.94
CA ILE A 193 -2.19 -2.37 -26.03
C ILE A 193 -1.34 -2.22 -27.30
N GLY A 194 -0.16 -1.60 -27.20
CA GLY A 194 0.73 -1.39 -28.35
C GLY A 194 1.21 -2.68 -29.01
N MET A 195 1.28 -3.77 -28.24
CA MET A 195 1.62 -5.11 -28.73
C MET A 195 0.41 -5.91 -29.25
N GLY A 196 -0.79 -5.33 -29.22
CA GLY A 196 -2.03 -5.98 -29.67
C GLY A 196 -2.54 -7.09 -28.74
N LYS A 197 -2.07 -7.13 -27.48
CA LYS A 197 -2.39 -8.17 -26.48
C LYS A 197 -3.45 -7.70 -25.48
N MET A 198 -4.49 -7.02 -25.96
CA MET A 198 -5.57 -6.51 -25.08
C MET A 198 -6.40 -7.62 -24.45
N ASP A 199 -6.49 -8.77 -25.11
CA ASP A 199 -7.18 -9.98 -24.66
C ASP A 199 -6.54 -10.61 -23.41
N LYS A 200 -5.26 -10.32 -23.15
CA LYS A 200 -4.53 -10.80 -21.97
C LYS A 200 -4.66 -9.87 -20.75
N LEU A 201 -5.31 -8.72 -20.89
CA LEU A 201 -5.47 -7.76 -19.81
C LEU A 201 -6.74 -8.08 -19.02
N ASN A 202 -6.59 -8.24 -17.70
CA ASN A 202 -7.74 -8.33 -16.81
C ASN A 202 -8.55 -7.00 -16.91
N PRO A 203 -9.88 -7.06 -17.07
CA PRO A 203 -10.74 -5.87 -17.09
C PRO A 203 -10.49 -4.90 -15.93
N VAL A 204 -10.19 -5.42 -14.74
CA VAL A 204 -9.88 -4.60 -13.55
C VAL A 204 -8.64 -3.76 -13.80
N VAL A 205 -7.55 -4.37 -14.28
CA VAL A 205 -6.28 -3.66 -14.57
C VAL A 205 -6.47 -2.57 -15.62
N ASN A 206 -7.31 -2.81 -16.63
CA ASN A 206 -7.63 -1.81 -17.64
C ASN A 206 -8.43 -0.64 -17.06
N VAL A 207 -9.46 -0.93 -16.25
CA VAL A 207 -10.26 0.11 -15.59
C VAL A 207 -9.37 0.94 -14.67
N LEU A 208 -8.50 0.29 -13.88
CA LEU A 208 -7.55 0.96 -12.99
C LEU A 208 -6.58 1.87 -13.75
N ALA A 209 -6.00 1.38 -14.84
CA ALA A 209 -5.10 2.20 -15.66
C ALA A 209 -5.82 3.41 -16.27
N VAL A 210 -7.08 3.27 -16.71
CA VAL A 210 -7.88 4.38 -17.23
C VAL A 210 -8.20 5.40 -16.13
N LEU A 211 -8.61 4.94 -14.95
CA LEU A 211 -8.90 5.82 -13.81
C LEU A 211 -7.66 6.62 -13.40
N MET A 212 -6.51 5.94 -13.28
CA MET A 212 -5.24 6.59 -12.98
C MET A 212 -4.83 7.57 -14.09
N LEU A 213 -5.07 7.22 -15.36
CA LEU A 213 -4.77 8.12 -16.48
C LEU A 213 -5.68 9.36 -16.47
N MET A 214 -6.96 9.22 -16.10
CA MET A 214 -7.88 10.36 -15.91
C MET A 214 -7.46 11.29 -14.76
N PHE A 215 -6.72 10.78 -13.77
CA PHE A 215 -6.16 11.63 -12.72
C PHE A 215 -5.05 12.56 -13.28
N TYR A 216 -4.15 12.03 -14.11
CA TYR A 216 -3.01 12.80 -14.65
C TYR A 216 -3.30 13.57 -15.94
N VAL A 217 -4.28 13.13 -16.72
CA VAL A 217 -4.71 13.80 -17.94
C VAL A 217 -5.96 14.60 -17.60
N GLY A 218 -6.00 15.90 -17.88
CA GLY A 218 -7.17 16.76 -17.69
C GLY A 218 -7.00 18.12 -18.37
N PRO A 219 -8.09 18.85 -18.68
CA PRO A 219 -8.00 20.15 -19.32
C PRO A 219 -7.61 21.26 -18.32
N GLY A 220 -6.47 21.92 -18.58
CA GLY A 220 -5.96 23.03 -17.75
C GLY A 220 -5.13 22.54 -16.57
N ASP A 221 -5.36 23.10 -15.38
CA ASP A 221 -4.71 22.70 -14.11
C ASP A 221 -5.54 21.66 -13.31
N GLN A 222 -6.67 21.21 -13.87
CA GLN A 222 -7.61 20.29 -13.23
C GLN A 222 -7.45 18.86 -13.76
N SER A 223 -7.65 17.86 -12.88
CA SER A 223 -7.72 16.46 -13.32
C SER A 223 -8.96 16.21 -14.20
N THR A 224 -8.98 15.19 -15.07
CA THR A 224 -10.23 14.85 -15.81
C THR A 224 -11.34 14.48 -14.83
N PHE A 225 -10.99 13.98 -13.64
CA PHE A 225 -11.93 13.74 -12.55
C PHE A 225 -12.58 15.02 -12.05
N ASP A 226 -11.80 16.06 -11.74
CA ASP A 226 -12.33 17.38 -11.32
C ASP A 226 -13.21 17.99 -12.41
N TRP A 227 -12.75 17.91 -13.66
CA TRP A 227 -13.51 18.38 -14.80
C TRP A 227 -14.85 17.66 -14.92
N LEU A 228 -14.88 16.32 -14.81
CA LEU A 228 -16.13 15.55 -14.85
C LEU A 228 -17.05 15.83 -13.66
N LEU A 229 -16.50 15.92 -12.46
CA LEU A 229 -17.27 16.20 -11.25
C LEU A 229 -17.88 17.59 -11.28
N SER A 230 -17.21 18.58 -11.89
CA SER A 230 -17.73 19.94 -12.09
C SER A 230 -18.95 20.03 -13.01
N PHE A 231 -19.29 18.97 -13.76
CA PHE A 231 -20.53 18.89 -14.53
C PHE A 231 -21.68 18.20 -13.77
N ILE A 232 -21.36 17.46 -12.72
CA ILE A 232 -22.32 16.65 -11.94
C ILE A 232 -22.75 17.38 -10.67
N PHE A 233 -21.83 18.13 -10.06
CA PHE A 233 -22.04 19.02 -8.91
C PHE A 233 -21.84 20.48 -9.33
#